data_AF-A0A1Q8YEY3-F1
#
_entry.id   AF-A0A1Q8YEY3-F1
#
_cell.length_a   1.000
_cell.length_b   1.000
_cell.length_c   1.000
_cell.angle_alpha   90.00
_cell.angle_beta   90.00
_cell.angle_gamma   90.00
#
_symmetry.space_group_name_H-M   'P 1'
#
loop_
_entity.id
_entity.type
_entity.pdbx_description
1 polymer ?
#
loop_
_entity_poly.entity_id
_entity_poly.type
_entity_poly.pdbx_seq_one_letter_code
_entity_poly.pdbx_strand_id
1 'polypeptide(L)'
;MPTLSILDVTELRNAANLNWSAIDVSIFGTLFERGLDPAKRSQLGAHYTDTATIDRIIDPVLRRPLLQKWELVAQAIQGLQAKSTQRRRAAYCAGGRSFKASPGDAAFQKAEQLFVGWLDELKNYRILDPACGSGNFLFLGLKALKDIEHQSHLEAAALGLDREADLVTGPHNVLGIELNEYAAELARVKVWIGELQWRMAHGYKFKTNPVLQPLTPFQKRQPGKPALNPVRGRRRRQSLIRFAF
;
A
#
# COMPACT_ATOMS: atom_id res chain seq x y z
N MET A 1 20.51 -16.79 23.87
CA MET A 1 21.08 -16.26 22.62
C MET A 1 22.15 -17.22 22.16
N PRO A 2 22.11 -17.75 20.93
CA PRO A 2 23.20 -18.55 20.40
C PRO A 2 24.48 -17.70 20.33
N THR A 3 25.63 -18.29 20.66
CA THR A 3 26.93 -17.63 20.61
C THR A 3 27.41 -17.54 19.16
N LEU A 4 27.73 -16.34 18.67
CA LEU A 4 28.26 -16.16 17.32
C LEU A 4 29.75 -16.55 17.28
N SER A 5 30.11 -17.42 16.33
CA SER A 5 31.50 -17.78 16.06
C SER A 5 32.22 -16.70 15.25
N ILE A 6 33.56 -16.79 15.16
CA ILE A 6 34.37 -15.89 14.32
C ILE A 6 33.98 -16.00 12.84
N LEU A 7 33.61 -17.20 12.40
CA LEU A 7 33.11 -17.44 11.03
C LEU A 7 31.78 -16.71 10.83
N ASP A 8 30.84 -16.81 11.79
CA ASP A 8 29.55 -16.11 11.70
C ASP A 8 29.74 -14.59 11.61
N VAL A 9 30.65 -14.03 12.40
CA VAL A 9 30.97 -12.58 12.35
C VAL A 9 31.59 -12.17 11.01
N THR A 10 32.45 -13.02 10.44
CA THR A 10 33.04 -12.79 9.12
C THR A 10 31.98 -12.79 8.03
N GLU A 11 31.07 -13.77 8.03
CA GLU A 11 29.98 -13.85 7.07
C GLU A 11 29.01 -12.67 7.19
N LEU A 12 28.68 -12.24 8.42
CA LEU A 12 27.86 -11.05 8.65
C LEU A 12 28.52 -9.78 8.10
N ARG A 13 29.85 -9.63 8.26
CA ARG A 13 30.59 -8.49 7.70
C ARG A 13 30.60 -8.52 6.17
N ASN A 14 30.81 -9.69 5.57
CA ASN A 14 30.77 -9.85 4.13
C ASN A 14 29.39 -9.49 3.57
N ALA A 15 28.33 -10.01 4.19
CA ALA A 15 26.96 -9.68 3.82
C ALA A 15 26.68 -8.17 3.97
N ALA A 16 27.11 -7.53 5.06
CA ALA A 16 26.90 -6.10 5.29
C ALA A 16 27.59 -5.19 4.25
N ASN A 17 28.67 -5.66 3.63
CA ASN A 17 29.38 -4.92 2.58
C ASN A 17 28.75 -5.05 1.19
N LEU A 18 27.74 -5.92 1.01
CA LEU A 18 27.02 -6.04 -0.26
C LEU A 18 26.05 -4.87 -0.47
N ASN A 19 25.75 -4.60 -1.74
CA ASN A 19 24.72 -3.62 -2.08
C ASN A 19 23.32 -4.24 -2.02
N TRP A 20 22.56 -3.88 -0.98
CA TRP A 20 21.19 -4.32 -0.76
C TRP A 20 20.13 -3.35 -1.29
N SER A 21 20.49 -2.33 -2.06
CA SER A 21 19.52 -1.34 -2.57
C SER A 21 18.52 -1.95 -3.56
N ALA A 22 18.94 -2.96 -4.32
CA ALA A 22 18.15 -3.62 -5.36
C ALA A 22 17.97 -5.12 -5.08
N ILE A 23 17.40 -5.45 -3.91
CA ILE A 23 17.00 -6.83 -3.59
C ILE A 23 15.89 -7.28 -4.54
N ASP A 24 16.13 -8.39 -5.24
CA ASP A 24 15.11 -9.09 -6.00
C ASP A 24 14.21 -9.93 -5.08
N VAL A 25 12.91 -9.98 -5.39
CA VAL A 25 11.89 -10.65 -4.56
C VAL A 25 12.15 -12.16 -4.44
N SER A 26 12.78 -12.79 -5.43
CA SER A 26 13.13 -14.21 -5.43
C SER A 26 14.10 -14.60 -4.32
N ILE A 27 14.94 -13.65 -3.85
CA ILE A 27 15.88 -13.87 -2.74
C ILE A 27 15.11 -14.26 -1.46
N PHE A 28 13.95 -13.66 -1.22
CA PHE A 28 13.13 -14.00 -0.06
C PHE A 28 12.50 -15.39 -0.16
N GLY A 29 12.21 -15.87 -1.37
CA GLY A 29 11.78 -17.26 -1.57
C GLY A 29 12.88 -18.23 -1.15
N THR A 30 14.11 -17.97 -1.62
CA THR A 30 15.28 -18.80 -1.29
C THR A 30 15.62 -18.74 0.21
N LEU A 31 15.55 -17.57 0.83
CA LEU A 31 15.74 -17.41 2.28
C LEU A 31 14.66 -18.15 3.07
N PHE A 32 13.40 -18.04 2.64
CA PHE A 32 12.27 -18.73 3.26
C PHE A 32 12.47 -20.25 3.24
N GLU A 33 12.78 -20.79 2.07
CA GLU A 33 12.97 -22.23 1.88
C GLU A 33 14.16 -22.76 2.69
N ARG A 34 15.29 -22.04 2.68
CA ARG A 34 16.51 -22.45 3.39
C ARG A 34 16.45 -22.24 4.91
N GLY A 35 15.71 -21.23 5.37
CA GLY A 35 15.53 -20.91 6.79
C GLY A 35 14.52 -21.81 7.50
N LEU A 36 13.67 -22.54 6.76
CA LEU A 36 12.76 -23.53 7.31
C LEU A 36 13.43 -24.91 7.44
N ASP A 37 13.16 -25.57 8.57
CA ASP A 37 13.50 -26.98 8.80
C ASP A 37 12.99 -27.85 7.64
N PRO A 38 13.86 -28.65 6.98
CA PRO A 38 13.48 -29.54 5.89
C PRO A 38 12.25 -30.40 6.17
N ALA A 39 12.06 -30.85 7.42
CA ALA A 39 10.92 -31.68 7.82
C ALA A 39 9.59 -30.92 7.85
N LYS A 40 9.63 -29.59 8.02
CA LYS A 40 8.43 -28.72 8.06
C LYS A 40 8.08 -28.15 6.69
N ARG A 41 8.92 -28.34 5.66
CA ARG A 41 8.72 -27.80 4.31
C ARG A 41 7.47 -28.34 3.62
N SER A 42 7.24 -29.67 3.67
CA SER A 42 6.09 -30.30 2.99
C SER A 42 4.77 -30.09 3.73
N GLN A 43 4.80 -29.99 5.06
CA GLN A 43 3.60 -29.81 5.89
C GLN A 43 3.03 -28.39 5.85
N LEU A 44 3.85 -27.37 5.57
CA LEU A 44 3.43 -25.97 5.60
C LEU A 44 2.92 -25.43 4.26
N GLY A 45 2.86 -26.25 3.20
CA GLY A 45 2.49 -25.77 1.87
C GLY A 45 3.40 -24.64 1.37
N ALA A 46 4.66 -24.64 1.82
CA ALA A 46 5.65 -23.57 1.64
C ALA A 46 6.23 -23.53 0.21
N HIS A 47 5.39 -23.72 -0.81
CA HIS A 47 5.76 -23.50 -2.19
C HIS A 47 5.62 -22.01 -2.51
N TYR A 48 6.73 -21.41 -2.92
CA TYR A 48 6.75 -20.05 -3.45
C TYR A 48 5.72 -19.91 -4.57
N THR A 49 4.70 -19.07 -4.35
CA THR A 49 3.76 -18.70 -5.41
C THR A 49 4.43 -17.68 -6.33
N ASP A 50 4.47 -17.98 -7.62
CA ASP A 50 5.07 -17.11 -8.62
C ASP A 50 4.26 -15.80 -8.75
N THR A 51 4.96 -14.76 -9.19
CA THR A 51 4.40 -13.41 -9.30
C THR A 51 3.24 -13.33 -10.29
N ALA A 52 3.28 -14.11 -11.38
CA ALA A 52 2.22 -14.11 -12.38
C ALA A 52 0.93 -14.76 -11.85
N THR A 53 1.03 -15.82 -11.05
CA THR A 53 -0.12 -16.43 -10.37
C THR A 53 -0.74 -15.46 -9.36
N ILE A 54 0.07 -14.73 -8.60
CA ILE A 54 -0.44 -13.71 -7.68
C ILE A 54 -1.13 -12.57 -8.44
N ASP A 55 -0.58 -12.14 -9.57
CA ASP A 55 -1.15 -11.06 -10.37
C ASP A 55 -2.54 -11.41 -10.92
N ARG A 56 -2.81 -12.69 -11.22
CA ARG A 56 -4.16 -13.18 -11.57
C ARG A 56 -5.20 -12.95 -10.47
N ILE A 57 -4.79 -12.74 -9.23
CA ILE A 57 -5.67 -12.40 -8.11
C ILE A 57 -5.66 -10.89 -7.88
N ILE A 58 -4.49 -10.25 -7.83
CA ILE A 58 -4.36 -8.81 -7.56
C ILE A 58 -5.08 -7.98 -8.63
N ASP A 59 -4.95 -8.35 -9.90
CA ASP A 59 -5.53 -7.57 -10.98
C ASP A 59 -7.07 -7.47 -10.87
N PRO A 60 -7.85 -8.57 -10.83
CA PRO A 60 -9.30 -8.48 -10.72
C PRO A 60 -9.81 -8.03 -9.34
N VAL A 61 -9.08 -8.29 -8.24
CA VAL A 61 -9.57 -8.00 -6.88
C VAL A 61 -9.18 -6.61 -6.38
N LEU A 62 -8.04 -6.09 -6.83
CA LEU A 62 -7.49 -4.82 -6.35
C LEU A 62 -7.32 -3.81 -7.48
N ARG A 63 -6.59 -4.16 -8.55
CA ARG A 63 -6.19 -3.18 -9.57
C ARG A 63 -7.38 -2.66 -10.38
N ARG A 64 -8.11 -3.56 -11.05
CA ARG A 64 -9.26 -3.17 -11.90
C ARG A 64 -10.34 -2.42 -11.12
N PRO A 65 -10.81 -2.87 -9.94
CA PRO A 65 -11.86 -2.17 -9.22
C PRO A 65 -11.45 -0.76 -8.76
N LEU A 66 -10.22 -0.60 -8.25
CA LEU A 66 -9.72 0.69 -7.80
C LEU A 66 -9.46 1.64 -8.97
N LEU A 67 -8.89 1.16 -10.09
CA LEU A 67 -8.71 2.00 -11.29
C LEU A 67 -10.04 2.44 -11.89
N GLN A 68 -11.03 1.55 -11.97
CA GLN A 68 -12.38 1.92 -12.43
C GLN A 68 -13.00 2.98 -11.52
N LYS A 69 -12.81 2.85 -10.20
CA LYS A 69 -13.29 3.85 -9.25
C LYS A 69 -12.57 5.19 -9.41
N TRP A 70 -11.25 5.16 -9.58
CA TRP A 70 -10.47 6.36 -9.86
C TRP A 70 -10.93 7.05 -11.14
N GLU A 71 -11.17 6.30 -12.21
CA GLU A 71 -11.65 6.85 -13.49
C GLU A 71 -12.94 7.66 -13.32
N LEU A 72 -13.91 7.15 -12.54
CA LEU A 72 -15.14 7.87 -12.24
C LEU A 72 -14.88 9.16 -11.45
N VAL A 73 -13.95 9.13 -10.49
CA VAL A 73 -13.55 10.32 -9.72
C VAL A 73 -12.85 11.35 -10.62
N ALA A 74 -11.91 10.90 -11.47
CA ALA A 74 -11.18 11.73 -12.40
C ALA A 74 -12.11 12.42 -13.41
N GLN A 75 -13.08 11.69 -13.98
CA GLN A 75 -14.12 12.26 -14.86
C GLN A 75 -14.95 13.35 -14.15
N ALA A 76 -15.33 13.11 -12.89
CA ALA A 76 -16.06 14.10 -12.10
C ALA A 76 -15.22 15.36 -11.81
N ILE A 77 -13.94 15.19 -11.47
CA ILE A 77 -12.97 16.28 -11.29
C ILE A 77 -12.82 17.07 -12.59
N GLN A 78 -12.63 16.39 -13.72
CA GLN A 78 -12.47 17.03 -15.03
C GLN A 78 -13.70 17.89 -15.39
N GLY A 79 -14.91 17.38 -15.15
CA GLY A 79 -16.15 18.14 -15.38
C GLY A 79 -16.27 19.39 -14.51
N LEU A 80 -15.76 19.37 -13.27
CA LEU A 80 -15.71 20.53 -12.39
C LEU A 80 -14.65 21.55 -12.82
N GLN A 81 -13.46 21.08 -13.21
CA GLN A 81 -12.37 21.93 -13.71
C GLN A 81 -12.73 22.64 -15.02
N ALA A 82 -13.46 21.97 -15.92
CA ALA A 82 -13.97 22.58 -17.14
C ALA A 82 -14.94 23.75 -16.84
N LYS A 83 -15.87 23.54 -15.89
CA LYS A 83 -16.82 24.59 -15.45
C LYS A 83 -16.12 25.77 -14.79
N SER A 84 -15.12 25.50 -13.94
CA SER A 84 -14.27 26.53 -13.32
C SER A 84 -13.57 27.36 -14.40
N THR A 85 -12.93 26.70 -15.37
CA THR A 85 -12.19 27.35 -16.46
C THR A 85 -13.09 28.19 -17.36
N GLN A 86 -14.28 27.70 -17.70
CA GLN A 86 -15.27 28.45 -18.48
C GLN A 86 -15.72 29.71 -17.74
N ARG A 87 -16.01 29.62 -16.44
CA ARG A 87 -16.37 30.79 -15.60
C ARG A 87 -15.24 31.81 -15.55
N ARG A 88 -13.99 31.37 -15.35
CA ARG A 88 -12.81 32.25 -15.35
C ARG A 88 -12.65 32.97 -16.69
N ARG A 89 -12.81 32.26 -17.81
CA ARG A 89 -12.73 32.83 -19.16
C ARG A 89 -13.84 33.86 -19.41
N ALA A 90 -15.08 33.53 -19.03
CA ALA A 90 -16.22 34.46 -19.16
C ALA A 90 -16.02 35.75 -18.33
N ALA A 91 -15.53 35.62 -17.08
CA ALA A 91 -15.26 36.77 -16.22
C ALA A 91 -14.15 37.69 -16.76
N TYR A 92 -13.10 37.10 -17.35
CA TYR A 92 -12.02 37.87 -18.00
C TYR A 92 -12.53 38.62 -19.24
N CYS A 93 -13.31 37.95 -20.10
CA CYS A 93 -13.89 38.57 -21.29
C CYS A 93 -14.91 39.68 -20.96
N ALA A 94 -15.56 39.62 -19.79
CA ALA A 94 -16.50 40.64 -19.31
C ALA A 94 -15.81 41.88 -18.69
N GLY A 95 -14.49 42.04 -18.84
CA GLY A 95 -13.74 43.18 -18.32
C GLY A 95 -13.46 43.11 -16.82
N GLY A 96 -13.72 41.98 -16.16
CA GLY A 96 -13.31 41.76 -14.78
C GLY A 96 -11.78 41.67 -14.69
N ARG A 97 -11.19 42.28 -13.64
CA ARG A 97 -9.76 42.05 -13.30
C ARG A 97 -9.49 40.56 -13.29
N SER A 98 -8.34 40.13 -13.85
CA SER A 98 -7.85 38.75 -13.83
C SER A 98 -8.13 38.15 -12.45
N PHE A 99 -9.14 37.29 -12.37
CA PHE A 99 -9.53 36.65 -11.14
C PHE A 99 -8.42 35.64 -10.84
N LYS A 100 -7.35 36.09 -10.16
CA LYS A 100 -6.45 35.19 -9.44
C LYS A 100 -7.37 34.22 -8.72
N ALA A 101 -7.18 32.92 -8.96
CA ALA A 101 -8.02 31.85 -8.41
C ALA A 101 -8.34 32.19 -6.96
N SER A 102 -9.51 32.78 -6.73
CA SER A 102 -9.85 33.20 -5.39
C SER A 102 -10.16 31.90 -4.68
N PRO A 103 -9.77 31.74 -3.40
CA PRO A 103 -10.10 30.59 -2.57
C PRO A 103 -11.61 30.29 -2.42
N GLY A 104 -12.49 30.80 -3.30
CA GLY A 104 -13.94 30.67 -3.35
C GLY A 104 -14.52 30.15 -4.67
N ASP A 105 -13.73 29.57 -5.59
CA ASP A 105 -14.32 28.82 -6.71
C ASP A 105 -14.87 27.48 -6.22
N ALA A 106 -16.19 27.45 -5.97
CA ALA A 106 -16.89 26.28 -5.47
C ALA A 106 -16.70 25.03 -6.35
N ALA A 107 -16.47 25.18 -7.66
CA ALA A 107 -16.20 24.03 -8.53
C ALA A 107 -14.80 23.45 -8.29
N PHE A 108 -13.79 24.32 -8.14
CA PHE A 108 -12.43 23.92 -7.80
C PHE A 108 -12.36 23.27 -6.42
N GLN A 109 -12.96 23.89 -5.40
CA GLN A 109 -13.04 23.32 -4.05
C GLN A 109 -13.70 21.95 -4.03
N LYS A 110 -14.77 21.77 -4.81
CA LYS A 110 -15.45 20.47 -4.93
C LYS A 110 -14.57 19.44 -5.63
N ALA A 111 -13.78 19.82 -6.62
CA ALA A 111 -12.82 18.94 -7.28
C ALA A 111 -11.70 18.51 -6.31
N GLU A 112 -11.17 19.45 -5.53
CA GLU A 112 -10.20 19.16 -4.47
C GLU A 112 -10.78 18.20 -3.42
N GLN A 113 -12.02 18.42 -2.98
CA GLN A 113 -12.70 17.54 -2.03
C GLN A 113 -12.88 16.10 -2.57
N LEU A 114 -13.18 15.95 -3.86
CA LEU A 114 -13.27 14.62 -4.49
C LEU A 114 -11.91 13.92 -4.47
N PHE A 115 -10.83 14.64 -4.79
CA PHE A 115 -9.49 14.07 -4.75
C PHE A 115 -9.05 13.73 -3.32
N VAL A 116 -9.31 14.61 -2.35
CA VAL A 116 -9.05 14.32 -0.92
C VAL A 116 -9.84 13.09 -0.45
N GLY A 117 -11.11 12.97 -0.86
CA GLY A 117 -11.94 11.81 -0.54
C GLY A 117 -11.39 10.51 -1.12
N TRP A 118 -10.89 10.56 -2.36
CA TRP A 118 -10.19 9.42 -2.98
C TRP A 118 -8.94 9.00 -2.20
N LEU A 119 -8.09 9.96 -1.82
CA LEU A 119 -6.90 9.68 -1.01
C LEU A 119 -7.26 9.13 0.37
N ASP A 120 -8.30 9.64 1.03
CA ASP A 120 -8.74 9.10 2.31
C ASP A 120 -9.23 7.65 2.19
N GLU A 121 -9.84 7.29 1.06
CA GLU A 121 -10.19 5.90 0.79
C GLU A 121 -8.96 5.01 0.64
N LEU A 122 -7.98 5.41 -0.18
CA LEU A 122 -6.75 4.65 -0.38
C LEU A 122 -5.98 4.47 0.94
N LYS A 123 -5.89 5.53 1.75
CA LYS A 123 -5.30 5.51 3.10
C LYS A 123 -5.94 4.46 4.01
N ASN A 124 -7.25 4.28 3.90
CA ASN A 124 -8.02 3.35 4.73
C ASN A 124 -8.22 1.98 4.08
N TYR A 125 -7.77 1.77 2.84
CA TYR A 125 -7.83 0.48 2.17
C TYR A 125 -6.99 -0.57 2.91
N ARG A 126 -7.52 -1.78 3.07
CA ARG A 126 -6.85 -2.88 3.78
C ARG A 126 -6.80 -4.13 2.93
N ILE A 127 -5.59 -4.59 2.64
CA ILE A 127 -5.30 -5.85 1.96
C ILE A 127 -5.01 -6.86 3.05
N LEU A 128 -5.82 -7.91 3.18
CA LEU A 128 -5.64 -8.96 4.16
C LEU A 128 -5.31 -10.28 3.48
N ASP A 129 -4.20 -10.89 3.89
CA ASP A 129 -3.84 -12.26 3.53
C ASP A 129 -3.82 -13.14 4.80
N PRO A 130 -4.82 -14.03 4.98
CA PRO A 130 -4.96 -14.84 6.19
C PRO A 130 -3.97 -16.02 6.29
N ALA A 131 -3.15 -16.25 5.26
CA ALA A 131 -2.11 -17.29 5.25
C ALA A 131 -0.89 -16.77 4.45
N CYS A 132 -0.33 -15.66 4.93
CA CYS A 132 0.55 -14.85 4.09
C CYS A 132 1.92 -15.46 3.81
N GLY A 133 2.33 -16.50 4.54
CA GLY A 133 3.64 -17.13 4.39
C GLY A 133 4.75 -16.10 4.48
N SER A 134 5.64 -16.08 3.49
CA SER A 134 6.73 -15.10 3.40
C SER A 134 6.29 -13.71 2.88
N GLY A 135 5.01 -13.46 2.65
CA GLY A 135 4.45 -12.14 2.34
C GLY A 135 4.49 -11.71 0.88
N ASN A 136 4.59 -12.63 -0.09
CA ASN A 136 4.62 -12.27 -1.53
C ASN A 136 3.36 -11.51 -1.96
N PHE A 137 2.17 -11.99 -1.56
CA PHE A 137 0.90 -11.34 -1.89
C PHE A 137 0.80 -9.95 -1.27
N LEU A 138 1.19 -9.80 0.01
CA LEU A 138 1.21 -8.51 0.70
C LEU A 138 2.15 -7.51 0.02
N PHE A 139 3.34 -7.97 -0.38
CA PHE A 139 4.30 -7.14 -1.12
C PHE A 139 3.74 -6.66 -2.46
N LEU A 140 3.23 -7.57 -3.29
CA LEU A 140 2.68 -7.21 -4.60
C LEU A 140 1.40 -6.36 -4.47
N GLY A 141 0.58 -6.64 -3.46
CA GLY A 141 -0.62 -5.87 -3.14
C GLY A 141 -0.29 -4.43 -2.71
N LEU A 142 0.71 -4.25 -1.85
CA LEU A 142 1.22 -2.92 -1.49
C LEU A 142 1.72 -2.18 -2.73
N LYS A 143 2.56 -2.84 -3.54
CA LYS A 143 3.07 -2.25 -4.79
C LYS A 143 1.92 -1.79 -5.70
N ALA A 144 0.93 -2.65 -5.94
CA ALA A 144 -0.21 -2.33 -6.79
C ALA A 144 -1.02 -1.14 -6.25
N LEU A 145 -1.24 -1.08 -4.94
CA LEU A 145 -1.95 0.04 -4.30
C LEU A 145 -1.18 1.36 -4.45
N LYS A 146 0.14 1.33 -4.27
CA LYS A 146 1.01 2.51 -4.47
C LYS A 146 1.06 2.96 -5.93
N ASP A 147 1.13 2.00 -6.87
CA ASP A 147 1.09 2.29 -8.32
C ASP A 147 -0.20 3.05 -8.68
N ILE A 148 -1.34 2.64 -8.12
CA ILE A 148 -2.63 3.30 -8.33
C ILE A 148 -2.65 4.70 -7.73
N GLU A 149 -2.19 4.87 -6.48
CA GLU A 149 -2.11 6.18 -5.85
C GLU A 149 -1.24 7.14 -6.67
N HIS A 150 -0.07 6.68 -7.10
CA HIS A 150 0.86 7.46 -7.92
C HIS A 150 0.22 7.90 -9.24
N GLN A 151 -0.43 6.97 -9.94
CA GLN A 151 -1.18 7.27 -11.16
C GLN A 151 -2.26 8.33 -10.89
N SER A 152 -3.02 8.19 -9.80
CA SER A 152 -4.05 9.17 -9.44
C SER A 152 -3.48 10.56 -9.17
N HIS A 153 -2.31 10.67 -8.55
CA HIS A 153 -1.61 11.94 -8.36
C HIS A 153 -1.21 12.59 -9.69
N LEU A 154 -0.62 11.81 -10.61
CA LEU A 154 -0.19 12.32 -11.92
C LEU A 154 -1.39 12.84 -12.74
N GLU A 155 -2.49 12.10 -12.74
CA GLU A 155 -3.71 12.49 -13.43
C GLU A 155 -4.40 13.70 -12.77
N ALA A 156 -4.46 13.75 -11.43
CA ALA A 156 -4.99 14.90 -10.71
C ALA A 156 -4.18 16.18 -10.96
N ALA A 157 -2.85 16.08 -10.98
CA ALA A 157 -1.95 17.18 -11.29
C ALA A 157 -2.18 17.71 -12.72
N ALA A 158 -2.37 16.81 -13.70
CA ALA A 158 -2.73 17.19 -15.07
C ALA A 158 -4.09 17.92 -15.17
N LEU A 159 -4.99 17.66 -14.22
CA LEU A 159 -6.28 18.36 -14.09
C LEU A 159 -6.18 19.66 -13.25
N GLY A 160 -4.97 20.09 -12.87
CA GLY A 160 -4.75 21.32 -12.09
C GLY A 160 -5.02 21.18 -10.60
N LEU A 161 -5.14 19.95 -10.09
CA LEU A 161 -5.14 19.64 -8.66
C LEU A 161 -3.74 19.16 -8.26
N ASP A 162 -2.77 20.08 -8.25
CA ASP A 162 -1.46 19.77 -7.71
C ASP A 162 -1.51 19.85 -6.18
N ARG A 163 -1.11 18.75 -5.54
CA ARG A 163 -1.02 18.67 -4.08
C ARG A 163 0.38 18.21 -3.73
N GLU A 164 1.13 19.06 -3.06
CA GLU A 164 2.39 18.71 -2.38
C GLU A 164 2.11 17.82 -1.14
N ALA A 165 1.45 16.69 -1.33
CA ALA A 165 1.25 15.69 -0.30
C ALA A 165 2.09 14.45 -0.62
N ASP A 166 2.76 13.95 0.41
CA ASP A 166 3.36 12.61 0.38
C ASP A 166 2.25 11.55 0.21
N LEU A 167 2.66 10.35 -0.21
CA LEU A 167 1.74 9.23 -0.39
C LEU A 167 1.04 8.87 0.92
N VAL A 168 -0.26 8.64 0.83
CA VAL A 168 -1.11 8.18 1.92
C VAL A 168 -1.14 6.66 2.02
N THR A 169 -0.69 5.92 1.00
CA THR A 169 -0.54 4.47 1.04
C THR A 169 0.87 4.04 1.49
N GLY A 170 0.93 2.93 2.22
CA GLY A 170 2.17 2.36 2.72
C GLY A 170 1.96 1.04 3.46
N PRO A 171 2.97 0.56 4.21
CA PRO A 171 2.91 -0.72 4.91
C PRO A 171 1.70 -0.92 5.85
N HIS A 172 1.08 0.17 6.32
CA HIS A 172 -0.11 0.13 7.17
C HIS A 172 -1.38 -0.34 6.41
N ASN A 173 -1.37 -0.37 5.08
CA ASN A 173 -2.47 -0.87 4.26
C ASN A 173 -2.51 -2.40 4.15
N VAL A 174 -1.44 -3.10 4.52
CA VAL A 174 -1.34 -4.56 4.39
C VAL A 174 -1.42 -5.24 5.75
N LEU A 175 -2.14 -6.36 5.80
CA LEU A 175 -2.39 -7.16 6.99
C LEU A 175 -2.14 -8.63 6.66
N GLY A 176 -1.30 -9.30 7.45
CA GLY A 176 -1.05 -10.73 7.30
C GLY A 176 -1.46 -11.51 8.55
N ILE A 177 -1.80 -12.77 8.36
CA ILE A 177 -1.88 -13.78 9.43
C ILE A 177 -0.97 -14.93 9.01
N GLU A 178 -0.07 -15.32 9.92
CA GLU A 178 0.87 -16.40 9.72
C GLU A 178 1.20 -17.05 11.06
N LEU A 179 1.24 -18.38 11.10
CA LEU A 179 1.48 -19.17 12.30
C LEU A 179 2.97 -19.34 12.57
N ASN A 180 3.77 -19.45 11.50
CA ASN A 180 5.21 -19.59 11.57
C ASN A 180 5.87 -18.23 11.81
N GLU A 181 6.55 -18.09 12.95
CA GLU A 181 7.17 -16.82 13.34
C GLU A 181 8.25 -16.35 12.37
N TYR A 182 9.07 -17.26 11.85
CA TYR A 182 10.09 -16.93 10.86
C TYR A 182 9.47 -16.41 9.55
N ALA A 183 8.40 -17.06 9.08
CA ALA A 183 7.63 -16.63 7.91
C ALA A 183 7.04 -15.23 8.09
N ALA A 184 6.42 -14.99 9.26
CA ALA A 184 5.83 -13.71 9.61
C ALA A 184 6.86 -12.58 9.66
N GLU A 185 8.03 -12.81 10.26
CA GLU A 185 9.11 -11.81 10.28
C GLU A 185 9.66 -11.54 8.87
N LEU A 186 9.80 -12.58 8.05
CA LEU A 186 10.23 -12.41 6.66
C LEU A 186 9.21 -11.59 5.85
N ALA A 187 7.91 -11.82 6.05
CA ALA A 187 6.85 -11.04 5.43
C ALA A 187 6.91 -9.55 5.83
N ARG A 188 7.15 -9.27 7.12
CA ARG A 188 7.31 -7.89 7.62
C ARG A 188 8.47 -7.17 6.95
N VAL A 189 9.64 -7.81 6.90
CA VAL A 189 10.84 -7.25 6.28
C VAL A 189 10.61 -7.02 4.79
N LYS A 190 10.00 -7.97 4.08
CA LYS A 190 9.69 -7.87 2.66
C LYS A 190 8.77 -6.68 2.34
N VAL A 191 7.71 -6.48 3.12
CA VAL A 191 6.80 -5.33 2.95
C VAL A 191 7.55 -4.01 3.09
N TRP A 192 8.43 -3.89 4.09
CA TRP A 192 9.23 -2.68 4.30
C TRP A 192 10.25 -2.44 3.19
N ILE A 193 10.93 -3.48 2.72
CA ILE A 193 11.86 -3.38 1.59
C ILE A 193 11.11 -2.94 0.34
N GLY A 194 9.91 -3.50 0.08
CA GLY A 194 9.07 -3.08 -1.02
C GLY A 194 8.64 -1.62 -0.96
N GLU A 195 8.26 -1.11 0.22
CA GLU A 195 7.96 0.31 0.42
C GLU A 195 9.17 1.19 0.04
N LEU A 196 10.36 0.86 0.56
CA LEU A 196 11.57 1.66 0.34
C LEU A 196 12.00 1.63 -1.13
N GLN A 197 12.06 0.45 -1.74
CA GLN A 197 12.43 0.28 -3.15
C GLN A 197 11.43 0.98 -4.07
N TRP A 198 10.14 0.87 -3.79
CA TRP A 198 9.11 1.54 -4.58
C TRP A 198 9.28 3.06 -4.51
N ARG A 199 9.51 3.62 -3.31
CA ARG A 199 9.72 5.06 -3.14
C ARG A 199 10.96 5.54 -3.87
N MET A 200 12.07 4.81 -3.75
CA MET A 200 13.33 5.11 -4.44
C MET A 200 13.15 5.12 -5.97
N ALA A 201 12.45 4.13 -6.52
CA ALA A 201 12.21 4.01 -7.95
C ALA A 201 11.36 5.16 -8.53
N HIS A 202 10.51 5.79 -7.71
CA HIS A 202 9.61 6.86 -8.12
C HIS A 202 10.02 8.25 -7.60
N GLY A 203 11.24 8.39 -7.05
CA GLY A 203 11.77 9.67 -6.57
C GLY A 203 11.14 10.20 -5.27
N TYR A 204 10.40 9.38 -4.54
CA TYR A 204 9.85 9.77 -3.24
C TYR A 204 10.91 9.65 -2.14
N LYS A 205 11.00 10.67 -1.29
CA LYS A 205 11.81 10.61 -0.07
C LYS A 205 11.25 9.53 0.85
N PHE A 206 12.10 8.83 1.59
CA PHE A 206 11.69 7.86 2.61
C PHE A 206 12.17 8.29 3.99
N LYS A 207 11.52 7.80 5.05
CA LYS A 207 11.92 8.10 6.43
C LYS A 207 13.23 7.40 6.76
N THR A 208 14.15 8.14 7.35
CA THR A 208 15.41 7.60 7.89
C THR A 208 15.35 7.38 9.40
N ASN A 209 14.35 7.95 10.10
CA ASN A 209 14.22 7.82 11.55
C ASN A 209 12.75 7.90 12.06
N PRO A 210 12.18 6.80 12.61
CA PRO A 210 12.60 5.43 12.37
C PRO A 210 12.27 5.04 10.91
N VAL A 211 13.15 4.25 10.27
CA VAL A 211 12.89 3.69 8.93
C VAL A 211 11.67 2.77 8.98
N LEU A 212 11.60 1.94 10.03
CA LEU A 212 10.54 0.96 10.25
C LEU A 212 9.58 1.45 11.32
N GLN A 213 8.28 1.39 11.02
CA GLN A 213 7.23 1.59 12.01
C GLN A 213 6.61 0.22 12.37
N PRO A 214 6.07 0.06 13.60
CA PRO A 214 5.32 -1.14 13.93
C PRO A 214 4.17 -1.34 12.94
N LEU A 215 4.12 -2.50 12.30
CA LEU A 215 2.92 -2.95 11.61
C LEU A 215 1.92 -3.43 12.67
N THR A 216 0.63 -3.23 12.45
CA THR A 216 -0.38 -3.74 13.39
C THR A 216 -0.19 -5.24 13.60
N PRO A 217 -0.39 -5.78 14.82
CA PRO A 217 0.08 -7.11 15.14
C PRO A 217 -0.60 -8.16 14.25
N PHE A 218 0.21 -8.99 13.61
CA PHE A 218 -0.20 -10.28 13.05
C PHE A 218 -0.88 -11.05 14.20
N GLN A 219 -2.21 -11.07 14.22
CA GLN A 219 -2.96 -11.66 15.32
C GLN A 219 -2.83 -13.19 15.27
N LYS A 220 -2.06 -13.77 16.20
CA LYS A 220 -2.18 -15.20 16.53
C LYS A 220 -3.58 -15.47 17.07
N ARG A 221 -4.51 -15.89 16.22
CA ARG A 221 -5.78 -16.51 16.68
C ARG A 221 -5.51 -17.98 16.96
N GLN A 222 -5.48 -18.36 18.23
CA GLN A 222 -5.62 -19.78 18.60
C GLN A 222 -7.09 -20.20 18.44
N PRO A 223 -7.38 -21.37 17.85
CA PRO A 223 -8.75 -21.89 17.83
C PRO A 223 -9.16 -22.27 19.26
N GLY A 224 -10.27 -21.69 19.76
CA GLY A 224 -10.95 -22.18 20.97
C GLY A 224 -11.16 -21.22 22.15
N LYS A 225 -10.83 -19.92 22.07
CA LYS A 225 -11.23 -18.95 23.11
C LYS A 225 -12.44 -18.11 22.67
N PRO A 226 -13.53 -18.02 23.46
CA PRO A 226 -14.66 -17.17 23.13
C PRO A 226 -14.24 -15.69 23.17
N ALA A 227 -14.75 -14.91 22.22
CA ALA A 227 -14.50 -13.48 22.14
C ALA A 227 -15.02 -12.79 23.41
N LEU A 228 -14.14 -12.07 24.10
CA LEU A 228 -14.56 -11.12 25.13
C LEU A 228 -15.40 -10.03 24.45
N ASN A 229 -16.64 -9.90 24.92
CA ASN A 229 -17.64 -8.94 24.45
C ASN A 229 -17.08 -7.51 24.45
N PRO A 230 -17.13 -6.77 23.33
CA PRO A 230 -16.89 -5.34 23.36
C PRO A 230 -18.14 -4.63 23.90
N VAL A 231 -17.93 -3.83 24.93
CA VAL A 231 -18.90 -2.92 25.52
C VAL A 231 -19.55 -2.04 24.44
N ARG A 232 -20.88 -1.94 24.50
CA ARG A 232 -21.73 -1.15 23.60
C ARG A 232 -21.25 0.30 23.49
N GLY A 233 -20.87 0.72 22.28
CA GLY A 233 -20.56 2.12 21.96
C GLY A 233 -20.81 2.44 20.48
N ARG A 234 -21.96 3.10 20.21
CA ARG A 234 -22.39 3.82 19.00
C ARG A 234 -21.99 3.28 17.60
N ARG A 235 -23.02 2.82 16.89
CA ARG A 235 -23.03 2.47 15.45
C ARG A 235 -22.41 3.58 14.58
N ARG A 236 -21.31 3.28 13.89
CA ARG A 236 -20.98 3.86 12.57
C ARG A 236 -21.14 2.75 11.54
N ARG A 237 -21.87 3.03 10.47
CA ARG A 237 -22.06 2.11 9.34
C ARG A 237 -20.69 1.86 8.69
N GLN A 238 -20.09 0.71 8.97
CA GLN A 238 -18.99 0.18 8.18
C GLN A 238 -19.61 -0.48 6.96
N SER A 239 -19.22 -0.02 5.78
CA SER A 239 -19.42 -0.75 4.53
C SER A 239 -18.59 -2.02 4.58
N LEU A 240 -19.20 -3.10 5.08
CA LEU A 240 -18.67 -4.45 4.90
C LEU A 240 -18.71 -4.77 3.40
N ILE A 241 -17.54 -4.91 2.80
CA ILE A 241 -17.40 -5.69 1.58
C ILE A 241 -17.62 -7.15 1.99
N ARG A 242 -18.79 -7.70 1.62
CA ARG A 242 -19.02 -9.14 1.60
C ARG A 242 -18.20 -9.71 0.44
N PHE A 243 -17.24 -10.57 0.72
CA PHE A 243 -16.81 -11.55 -0.26
C PHE A 243 -17.62 -12.83 -0.05
N ALA A 244 -18.24 -13.29 -1.13
CA ALA A 244 -18.82 -14.61 -1.25
C ALA A 244 -17.70 -15.60 -1.60
N PHE A 245 -17.87 -16.81 -1.06
CA PHE A 245 -17.02 -18.01 -1.10
C PHE A 245 -15.86 -18.04 -0.10
#